data_AF-A0A6B9Z6P5-F1
#
_entry.id   AF-A0A6B9Z6P5-F1
#
_cell.length_a   1.000
_cell.length_b   1.000
_cell.length_c   1.000
_cell.angle_alpha   90.00
_cell.angle_beta   90.00
_cell.angle_gamma   90.00
#
_symmetry.space_group_name_H-M   'P 1'
#
loop_
_entity.id
_entity.type
_entity.pdbx_description
1 polymer ?
#
loop_
_entity_poly.entity_id
_entity_poly.type
_entity_poly.pdbx_seq_one_letter_code
_entity_poly.pdbx_strand_id
1 'polypeptide(L)'
;MKLHNTKLISLLVIILLISVIVGHFLPPTGISLIPLIVTLMTGLIIFTNNDLSILLKSILTYLFIGLNDIGIKLFSGGIHDTEGMGWIHMLLFIGLVPCFIMLIIGVLRDKGSAILIKVLSVLLFILLIFVHLQIFETLGVQEN
;
A
#
# COMPACT_ATOMS: atom_id res chain seq x y z
N MET A 1 1.08 -16.38 13.00
CA MET A 1 -0.04 -16.07 13.92
C MET A 1 -1.27 -15.76 13.08
N LYS A 2 -2.40 -16.41 13.32
CA LYS A 2 -3.66 -16.12 12.60
C LYS A 2 -4.33 -14.91 13.23
N LEU A 3 -4.59 -13.86 12.45
CA LEU A 3 -5.37 -12.71 12.90
C LEU A 3 -6.79 -12.81 12.31
N HIS A 4 -7.80 -12.61 13.15
CA HIS A 4 -9.16 -12.43 12.66
C HIS A 4 -9.28 -11.15 11.82
N ASN A 5 -10.19 -11.13 10.86
CA ASN A 5 -10.36 -10.03 9.90
C ASN A 5 -10.45 -8.67 10.58
N THR A 6 -11.25 -8.56 11.65
CA THR A 6 -11.43 -7.31 12.41
C THR A 6 -10.13 -6.84 13.04
N LYS A 7 -9.40 -7.74 13.73
CA LYS A 7 -8.11 -7.41 14.36
C LYS A 7 -7.04 -7.01 13.33
N LEU A 8 -7.00 -7.70 12.19
CA LEU A 8 -6.10 -7.35 11.10
C LEU A 8 -6.41 -5.94 10.57
N ILE A 9 -7.66 -5.66 10.22
CA ILE A 9 -8.06 -4.35 9.69
C ILE A 9 -7.79 -3.25 10.72
N SER A 10 -8.15 -3.46 12.00
CA SER A 10 -7.85 -2.49 13.07
C SER A 10 -6.36 -2.19 13.17
N LEU A 11 -5.51 -3.22 13.11
CA LEU A 11 -4.06 -3.05 13.16
C LEU A 11 -3.54 -2.27 11.93
N LEU A 12 -4.03 -2.59 10.73
CA LEU A 12 -3.64 -1.89 9.50
C LEU A 12 -4.05 -0.42 9.54
N VAL A 13 -5.25 -0.10 10.04
CA VAL A 13 -5.69 1.29 10.23
C VAL A 13 -4.80 2.02 11.22
N ILE A 14 -4.42 1.38 12.33
CA ILE A 14 -3.50 1.99 13.31
C ILE A 14 -2.14 2.28 12.67
N ILE A 15 -1.56 1.33 11.93
CA ILE A 15 -0.28 1.51 11.23
C ILE A 15 -0.37 2.66 10.22
N LEU A 16 -1.45 2.71 9.44
CA LEU A 16 -1.72 3.78 8.48
C LEU A 16 -1.77 5.15 9.17
N LEU A 17 -2.56 5.28 10.23
CA LEU A 17 -2.70 6.55 10.98
C LEU A 17 -1.37 6.99 11.59
N ILE A 18 -0.62 6.07 12.19
CA ILE A 18 0.72 6.36 12.71
C ILE A 18 1.64 6.86 11.60
N SER A 19 1.64 6.21 10.43
CA SER A 19 2.45 6.63 9.28
C SER A 19 2.13 8.06 8.83
N VAL A 20 0.84 8.41 8.76
CA VAL A 20 0.40 9.75 8.35
C VAL A 20 0.76 10.79 9.41
N ILE A 21 0.54 10.50 10.69
CA ILE A 21 0.89 11.39 11.82
C ILE A 21 2.40 11.64 11.85
N VAL A 22 3.21 10.59 11.68
CA VAL A 22 4.68 10.73 11.60
C VAL A 22 5.09 11.57 10.40
N GLY A 23 4.48 11.37 9.23
CA GLY A 23 4.72 12.23 8.07
C GLY A 23 4.39 13.69 8.33
N HIS A 24 3.26 13.95 8.99
CA HIS A 24 2.83 15.29 9.29
C HIS A 24 3.77 16.03 10.25
N PHE A 25 4.14 15.41 11.37
CA PHE A 25 4.93 16.09 12.40
C PHE A 25 6.44 15.96 12.23
N LEU A 26 6.93 14.97 11.47
CA LEU A 26 8.36 14.68 11.32
C LEU A 26 8.78 14.53 9.84
N PRO A 27 8.48 15.48 8.95
CA PRO A 27 9.02 15.44 7.59
C PRO A 27 10.57 15.54 7.62
N PRO A 28 11.30 14.81 6.74
CA PRO A 28 10.83 13.92 5.67
C PRO A 28 10.63 12.46 6.11
N THR A 29 10.64 12.17 7.41
CA THR A 29 10.67 10.80 7.95
C THR A 29 9.48 9.96 7.48
N GLY A 30 8.27 10.51 7.43
CA GLY A 30 7.10 9.77 6.93
C GLY A 30 7.22 9.35 5.47
N ILE A 31 7.80 10.22 4.63
CA ILE A 31 8.09 9.91 3.22
C ILE A 31 9.14 8.81 3.13
N SER A 32 10.26 8.94 3.86
CA SER A 32 11.33 7.94 3.88
C SER A 32 10.88 6.56 4.38
N LEU A 33 9.83 6.49 5.19
CA LEU A 33 9.28 5.25 5.73
C LEU A 33 8.23 4.57 4.82
N ILE A 34 7.78 5.20 3.73
CA ILE A 34 6.81 4.61 2.79
C ILE A 34 7.16 3.16 2.43
N PRO A 35 8.40 2.82 1.99
CA PRO A 35 8.71 1.46 1.56
C PRO A 35 8.50 0.42 2.67
N LEU A 36 8.87 0.77 3.90
CA LEU A 36 8.72 -0.11 5.06
C LEU A 36 7.25 -0.30 5.42
N ILE A 37 6.48 0.79 5.48
CA ILE A 37 5.07 0.78 5.90
C ILE A 37 4.21 -0.02 4.92
N VAL A 38 4.33 0.23 3.61
CA VAL A 38 3.55 -0.51 2.61
C VAL A 38 3.91 -2.00 2.58
N THR A 39 5.20 -2.31 2.74
CA THR A 39 5.69 -3.70 2.81
C THR A 39 5.15 -4.42 4.05
N LEU A 40 5.18 -3.76 5.21
CA LEU A 40 4.66 -4.29 6.46
C LEU A 40 3.16 -4.58 6.36
N MET A 41 2.36 -3.61 5.90
CA MET A 41 0.92 -3.79 5.73
C MET A 41 0.61 -4.92 4.74
N THR A 42 1.33 -4.99 3.63
CA THR A 42 1.19 -6.08 2.66
C THR A 42 1.52 -7.43 3.27
N GLY A 43 2.63 -7.55 3.99
CA GLY A 43 3.02 -8.78 4.66
C GLY A 43 1.97 -9.25 5.67
N LEU A 44 1.39 -8.31 6.44
CA LEU A 44 0.28 -8.60 7.36
C LEU A 44 -0.94 -9.14 6.59
N ILE A 45 -1.38 -8.46 5.54
CA ILE A 45 -2.54 -8.87 4.74
C ILE A 45 -2.33 -10.25 4.10
N ILE A 46 -1.17 -10.48 3.48
CA ILE A 46 -0.91 -11.69 2.72
C ILE A 46 -0.71 -12.91 3.64
N PHE A 47 0.05 -12.76 4.73
CA PHE A 47 0.57 -13.90 5.49
C PHE A 47 -0.11 -14.17 6.85
N THR A 48 -0.95 -13.27 7.37
CA THR A 48 -1.54 -13.47 8.71
C THR A 48 -3.00 -13.93 8.72
N ASN A 49 -3.68 -13.85 7.57
CA ASN A 49 -5.08 -14.22 7.46
C ASN A 49 -5.27 -15.27 6.37
N ASN A 50 -5.83 -16.43 6.71
CA ASN A 50 -6.06 -17.50 5.74
C ASN A 50 -7.51 -17.59 5.26
N ASP A 51 -8.41 -16.81 5.87
CA ASP A 51 -9.85 -16.89 5.60
C ASP A 51 -10.24 -15.94 4.44
N LEU A 52 -9.43 -14.91 4.17
CA LEU A 52 -9.61 -14.04 3.02
C LEU A 52 -9.15 -14.73 1.72
N SER A 53 -10.01 -14.68 0.70
CA SER A 53 -9.63 -15.08 -0.65
C SER A 53 -8.45 -14.25 -1.16
N ILE A 54 -7.62 -14.82 -2.03
CA ILE A 54 -6.46 -14.12 -2.57
C ILE A 54 -6.84 -12.86 -3.36
N LEU A 55 -8.03 -12.86 -3.98
CA LEU A 55 -8.59 -11.70 -4.65
C LEU A 55 -8.88 -10.56 -3.67
N LEU A 56 -9.50 -10.87 -2.54
CA LEU A 56 -9.80 -9.86 -1.52
C LEU A 56 -8.51 -9.35 -0.85
N LYS A 57 -7.52 -10.22 -0.65
CA LYS A 57 -6.19 -9.79 -0.19
C LYS A 57 -5.53 -8.80 -1.16
N SER A 58 -5.59 -9.06 -2.47
CA SER A 58 -5.09 -8.14 -3.51
C SER A 58 -5.74 -6.76 -3.42
N ILE A 59 -7.07 -6.71 -3.35
CA ILE A 59 -7.84 -5.46 -3.22
C ILE A 59 -7.49 -4.74 -1.91
N LEU A 60 -7.40 -5.46 -0.80
CA LEU A 60 -7.08 -4.89 0.51
C LEU A 60 -5.63 -4.36 0.55
N THR A 61 -4.69 -5.08 -0.06
CA THR A 61 -3.30 -4.64 -0.20
C THR A 61 -3.25 -3.33 -0.98
N TYR A 62 -3.90 -3.26 -2.14
CA TYR A 62 -4.02 -2.00 -2.89
C TYR A 62 -4.61 -0.88 -2.03
N LEU A 63 -5.74 -1.14 -1.36
CA LEU A 63 -6.45 -0.12 -0.59
C LEU A 63 -5.55 0.54 0.46
N PHE A 64 -4.79 -0.26 1.22
CA PHE A 64 -3.91 0.28 2.26
C PHE A 64 -2.66 0.97 1.70
N ILE A 65 -2.13 0.51 0.57
CA ILE A 65 -1.04 1.22 -0.14
C ILE A 65 -1.57 2.57 -0.64
N GLY A 66 -2.71 2.59 -1.33
CA GLY A 66 -3.29 3.80 -1.89
C GLY A 66 -3.67 4.82 -0.83
N LEU A 67 -4.27 4.38 0.29
CA LEU A 67 -4.56 5.27 1.42
C LEU A 67 -3.30 5.82 2.07
N ASN A 68 -2.21 5.04 2.15
CA ASN A 68 -0.95 5.53 2.66
C ASN A 68 -0.32 6.57 1.74
N ASP A 69 -0.31 6.33 0.43
CA ASP A 69 0.17 7.29 -0.56
C ASP A 69 -0.62 8.60 -0.52
N ILE A 70 -1.96 8.53 -0.52
CA ILE A 70 -2.83 9.70 -0.38
C ILE A 70 -2.55 10.45 0.92
N GLY A 71 -2.44 9.72 2.05
CA GLY A 71 -2.18 10.32 3.35
C GLY A 71 -0.82 11.02 3.41
N ILE A 72 0.22 10.41 2.84
CA ILE A 72 1.55 11.03 2.80
C ILE A 72 1.54 12.28 1.92
N LYS A 73 0.98 12.21 0.71
CA LYS A 73 0.90 13.35 -0.22
C LYS A 73 0.11 14.55 0.32
N LEU A 74 -0.93 14.30 1.12
CA LEU A 74 -1.76 15.37 1.67
C LEU A 74 -1.21 15.97 2.97
N PHE A 75 -0.49 15.20 3.78
CA PHE A 75 -0.20 15.60 5.14
C PHE A 75 1.29 15.66 5.48
N SER A 76 2.18 15.00 4.73
CA SER A 76 3.58 14.86 5.12
C SER A 76 4.42 16.04 4.65
N GLY A 77 4.63 17.05 5.51
CA GLY A 77 5.43 18.23 5.16
C GLY A 77 4.66 19.34 4.45
N GLY A 78 3.36 19.16 4.21
CA GLY A 78 2.45 20.18 3.68
C GLY A 78 2.36 20.16 2.16
N ILE A 79 2.70 21.28 1.52
CA ILE A 79 2.64 21.45 0.07
C ILE A 79 3.94 20.94 -0.55
N HIS A 80 3.82 20.18 -1.64
CA HIS A 80 4.96 19.65 -2.36
C HIS A 80 5.21 20.40 -3.67
N ASP A 81 6.48 20.61 -3.99
CA ASP A 81 6.91 20.90 -5.35
C ASP A 81 7.05 19.60 -6.16
N THR A 82 7.43 19.72 -7.43
CA THR A 82 7.61 18.57 -8.33
C THR A 82 8.73 17.65 -7.87
N GLU A 83 9.77 18.17 -7.20
CA GLU A 83 10.87 17.36 -6.67
C GLU A 83 10.40 16.50 -5.50
N GLY A 84 9.71 17.10 -4.52
CA GLY A 84 9.11 16.40 -3.39
C GLY A 84 8.16 15.28 -3.83
N MET A 85 7.36 15.51 -4.87
CA MET A 85 6.51 14.46 -5.45
C MET A 85 7.32 13.33 -6.10
N GLY A 86 8.41 13.66 -6.80
CA GLY A 86 9.34 12.68 -7.34
C GLY A 86 9.89 11.76 -6.24
N TRP A 87 10.24 12.32 -5.08
CA TRP A 87 10.68 11.55 -3.92
C TRP A 87 9.59 10.60 -3.38
N ILE A 88 8.36 11.09 -3.25
CA ILE A 88 7.23 10.27 -2.79
C ILE A 88 6.99 9.11 -3.76
N HIS A 89 6.91 9.37 -5.06
CA HIS A 89 6.69 8.32 -6.07
C HIS A 89 7.84 7.32 -6.09
N MET A 90 9.09 7.78 -6.03
CA MET A 90 10.25 6.88 -6.01
C MET A 90 10.19 5.92 -4.81
N LEU A 91 9.91 6.44 -3.61
CA LEU A 91 9.83 5.64 -2.40
C LEU A 91 8.61 4.70 -2.41
N LEU A 92 7.49 5.13 -2.97
CA LEU A 92 6.35 4.25 -3.25
C LEU A 92 6.76 3.09 -4.17
N PHE A 93 7.47 3.34 -5.28
CA PHE A 93 7.93 2.29 -6.19
C PHE A 93 8.89 1.31 -5.52
N ILE A 94 9.84 1.81 -4.71
CA ILE A 94 10.73 0.95 -3.92
C ILE A 94 9.92 0.05 -2.99
N GLY A 95 8.85 0.56 -2.37
CA GLY A 95 7.93 -0.22 -1.54
C GLY A 95 7.06 -1.20 -2.34
N LEU A 96 6.66 -0.86 -3.55
CA LEU A 96 5.81 -1.71 -4.40
C LEU A 96 6.51 -2.99 -4.84
N VAL A 97 7.84 -2.97 -5.03
CA VAL A 97 8.61 -4.16 -5.41
C VAL A 97 8.45 -5.31 -4.40
N PRO A 98 8.77 -5.17 -3.10
CA PRO A 98 8.56 -6.22 -2.11
C PRO A 98 7.06 -6.54 -1.92
N CYS A 99 6.16 -5.55 -2.02
CA CYS A 99 4.71 -5.81 -1.95
C CYS A 99 4.26 -6.75 -3.07
N PHE A 100 4.71 -6.52 -4.30
CA PHE A 100 4.39 -7.35 -5.45
C PHE A 100 4.95 -8.76 -5.29
N ILE A 101 6.21 -8.89 -4.85
CA ILE A 101 6.83 -10.19 -4.56
C ILE A 101 6.00 -10.96 -3.51
N MET A 102 5.59 -10.30 -2.42
CA MET A 102 4.76 -10.92 -1.38
C MET A 102 3.40 -11.37 -1.93
N LEU A 103 2.75 -10.56 -2.77
CA LEU A 103 1.49 -10.93 -3.42
C LEU A 103 1.65 -12.17 -4.30
N ILE A 104 2.70 -12.24 -5.12
CA ILE A 104 3.00 -13.41 -5.96
C ILE A 104 3.21 -14.65 -5.09
N ILE A 105 3.99 -14.55 -4.01
CA ILE A 105 4.17 -15.65 -3.05
C ILE A 105 2.82 -16.07 -2.46
N GLY A 106 1.97 -15.12 -2.09
CA GLY A 106 0.61 -15.37 -1.58
C GLY A 106 -0.25 -16.15 -2.57
N VAL A 107 -0.24 -15.74 -3.84
CA VAL A 107 -0.96 -16.37 -4.95
C VAL A 107 -0.48 -17.79 -5.22
N LEU A 108 0.83 -18.01 -5.19
CA LEU A 108 1.43 -19.34 -5.39
C LEU A 108 1.12 -20.29 -4.22
N ARG A 109 1.09 -19.78 -2.99
CA ARG A 109 0.77 -20.55 -1.78
C ARG A 109 -0.72 -20.89 -1.64
N ASP A 110 -1.60 -20.11 -2.26
CA ASP A 110 -3.04 -20.35 -2.19
C ASP A 110 -3.45 -21.58 -3.01
N LYS A 111 -3.62 -22.73 -2.36
CA LYS A 111 -4.04 -23.97 -3.04
C LYS A 111 -5.54 -24.07 -3.28
N GLY A 112 -6.34 -23.19 -2.66
CA GLY A 112 -7.81 -23.28 -2.67
C GLY A 112 -8.45 -22.58 -3.87
N SER A 113 -7.83 -21.55 -4.41
CA SER A 113 -8.42 -20.78 -5.52
C SER A 113 -8.10 -21.35 -6.89
N ALA A 114 -9.07 -21.23 -7.80
CA ALA A 114 -8.88 -21.52 -9.22
C ALA A 114 -7.78 -20.63 -9.85
N ILE A 115 -7.11 -21.14 -10.88
CA ILE A 115 -6.02 -20.43 -11.60
C ILE A 115 -6.50 -19.07 -12.13
N LEU A 116 -7.73 -18.98 -12.63
CA LEU A 116 -8.30 -17.72 -13.12
C LEU A 116 -8.33 -16.65 -12.01
N ILE A 117 -8.76 -17.01 -10.79
CA ILE A 117 -8.82 -16.08 -9.65
C ILE A 117 -7.43 -15.60 -9.27
N LYS A 118 -6.43 -16.48 -9.32
CA LYS A 118 -5.03 -16.15 -9.07
C LYS A 118 -4.50 -15.11 -10.06
N VAL A 119 -4.72 -15.35 -11.36
CA VAL A 119 -4.31 -14.43 -12.43
C VAL A 119 -5.04 -13.09 -12.28
N LEU A 120 -6.36 -13.12 -12.07
CA LEU A 120 -7.17 -11.92 -11.84
C LEU A 120 -6.67 -11.13 -10.62
N SER A 121 -6.24 -11.78 -9.54
CA SER A 121 -5.75 -11.09 -8.34
C SER A 121 -4.50 -10.27 -8.62
N VAL A 122 -3.57 -10.80 -9.43
CA VAL A 122 -2.34 -10.11 -9.82
C VAL A 122 -2.64 -8.98 -10.81
N LEU A 123 -3.43 -9.27 -11.85
CA LEU A 123 -3.78 -8.26 -12.86
C LEU A 123 -4.58 -7.11 -12.26
N LEU A 124 -5.52 -7.41 -11.35
CA LEU A 124 -6.29 -6.40 -10.65
C LEU A 124 -5.42 -5.53 -9.76
N PHE A 125 -4.44 -6.10 -9.05
CA PHE A 125 -3.49 -5.31 -8.25
C PHE A 125 -2.72 -4.31 -9.13
N ILE A 126 -2.16 -4.78 -10.25
CA ILE A 126 -1.40 -3.94 -11.18
C ILE A 126 -2.29 -2.83 -11.75
N LEU A 127 -3.50 -3.18 -12.19
CA LEU A 127 -4.45 -2.23 -12.73
C LEU A 127 -4.84 -1.15 -11.71
N LEU A 128 -5.13 -1.55 -10.47
CA LEU A 128 -5.51 -0.63 -9.40
C LEU A 128 -4.36 0.33 -9.05
N ILE A 129 -3.13 -0.17 -8.94
CA ILE A 129 -1.95 0.68 -8.72
C ILE A 129 -1.74 1.65 -9.89
N PHE A 130 -1.85 1.17 -11.14
CA PHE A 130 -1.71 2.01 -12.32
C PHE A 130 -2.75 3.15 -12.33
N VAL A 131 -4.02 2.81 -12.13
CA VAL A 131 -5.11 3.80 -12.07
C VAL A 131 -4.91 4.79 -10.93
N HIS A 132 -4.48 4.31 -9.76
CA HIS A 132 -4.17 5.17 -8.61
C HIS A 132 -3.07 6.18 -8.91
N LEU A 133 -1.97 5.73 -9.51
CA LEU A 133 -0.87 6.61 -9.88
C LEU A 133 -1.31 7.70 -10.87
N GLN A 134 -2.21 7.37 -11.81
CA GLN A 134 -2.75 8.34 -12.76
C GLN A 134 -3.71 9.35 -12.10
N ILE A 135 -4.59 8.89 -11.21
CA ILE A 135 -5.57 9.76 -10.56
C ILE A 135 -4.91 10.68 -9.52
N PHE A 136 -3.91 10.17 -8.80
CA PHE A 136 -3.29 10.87 -7.66
C PHE A 136 -1.85 11.30 -7.95
N GLU A 137 -1.46 11.43 -9.22
CA GLU A 137 -0.10 11.78 -9.63
C GLU A 137 0.37 13.08 -8.97
N THR A 138 -0.45 14.13 -9.08
CA THR A 138 -0.17 15.51 -8.64
C THR A 138 -0.93 15.88 -7.36
N LEU A 139 -1.51 14.91 -6.65
CA LEU A 139 -2.21 15.18 -5.40
C LEU A 139 -1.24 15.80 -4.38
N GLY A 140 -1.60 16.94 -3.80
CA GLY A 140 -0.78 17.65 -2.80
C GLY A 140 0.22 18.65 -3.38
N VAL A 141 0.28 18.81 -4.71
CA VAL A 141 1.10 19.82 -5.39
C VAL A 141 0.35 21.14 -5.45
N GLN A 142 1.04 22.26 -5.19
CA GLN A 142 0.62 23.58 -5.67
C GLN A 142 1.62 24.07 -6.70
N GLU A 143 1.13 24.35 -7.90
CA GLU A 143 1.88 25.10 -8.89
C GLU A 143 1.83 26.58 -8.50
N ASN A 144 2.99 27.16 -8.18
CA ASN A 144 3.16 28.61 -8.04
C ASN A 144 3.37 29.26 -9.41
#